data_AF-A0A2M7DWE8-F1
#
_entry.id   AF-A0A2M7DWE8-F1
#
_cell.length_a   1.000
_cell.length_b   1.000
_cell.length_c   1.000
_cell.angle_alpha   90.00
_cell.angle_beta   90.00
_cell.angle_gamma   90.00
#
_symmetry.space_group_name_H-M   'P 1'
#
loop_
_entity.id
_entity.type
_entity.pdbx_description
1 polymer ?
#
loop_
_entity_poly.entity_id
_entity_poly.type
_entity_poly.pdbx_seq_one_letter_code
_entity_poly.pdbx_strand_id
1 'polypeptide(L)'
;MCLCFLFQLLAGNILLSYEKTLTDEQIDEIRILSDGKEYEKLVEKYGYLLDLTDEQIQDIKVYIRDEKYDELLKKYSYLIEKIRKDEDILKLIREIDKRDKAKKKVPASADRRGHLYAMPISTETVGKMSMGFGMYSLASFKYNLTQRLSAEITGLYTTKIKGYGCRFDYFLMEGICIGLEADFVDVSNELMTGKGYLILPFIGAEYFNDKKRSVFLTFGPGFVTVTEYTSGTDWPKGLMWIMNFGIYLYF
;
A
#
# COMPACT_ATOMS: atom_id res chain seq x y z
N MET A 1 -9.53 -9.38 3.20
CA MET A 1 -8.20 -8.75 3.06
C MET A 1 -7.62 -8.87 1.64
N CYS A 2 -7.92 -9.93 0.86
CA CYS A 2 -7.46 -10.05 -0.55
C CYS A 2 -8.21 -9.18 -1.59
N LEU A 3 -9.32 -8.52 -1.21
CA LEU A 3 -10.22 -7.90 -2.19
C LEU A 3 -9.93 -6.41 -2.49
N CYS A 4 -9.49 -5.62 -1.49
CA CYS A 4 -8.91 -4.30 -1.79
C CYS A 4 -7.74 -4.43 -2.74
N PHE A 5 -6.98 -5.53 -2.63
CA PHE A 5 -5.89 -5.88 -3.53
C PHE A 5 -6.37 -6.19 -4.95
N LEU A 6 -7.49 -6.92 -5.11
CA LEU A 6 -8.09 -7.21 -6.42
C LEU A 6 -8.65 -5.95 -7.10
N PHE A 7 -9.30 -5.06 -6.34
CA PHE A 7 -9.83 -3.81 -6.88
C PHE A 7 -8.75 -2.76 -7.14
N GLN A 8 -7.69 -2.70 -6.31
CA GLN A 8 -6.50 -1.91 -6.60
C GLN A 8 -5.72 -2.48 -7.80
N LEU A 9 -5.74 -3.80 -7.99
CA LEU A 9 -5.25 -4.45 -9.22
C LEU A 9 -6.13 -4.12 -10.42
N LEU A 10 -7.45 -4.08 -10.29
CA LEU A 10 -8.38 -3.72 -11.37
C LEU A 10 -8.25 -2.24 -11.76
N ALA A 11 -8.33 -1.33 -10.78
CA ALA A 11 -8.16 0.10 -10.98
C ALA A 11 -6.75 0.41 -11.48
N GLY A 12 -5.73 -0.25 -10.90
CA GLY A 12 -4.35 -0.19 -11.36
C GLY A 12 -4.19 -0.73 -12.79
N ASN A 13 -4.84 -1.84 -13.15
CA ASN A 13 -4.78 -2.40 -14.51
C ASN A 13 -5.54 -1.56 -15.52
N ILE A 14 -6.69 -0.97 -15.17
CA ILE A 14 -7.42 -0.03 -16.03
C ILE A 14 -6.55 1.20 -16.28
N LEU A 15 -5.96 1.77 -15.22
CA LEU A 15 -5.05 2.91 -15.32
C LEU A 15 -3.80 2.57 -16.12
N LEU A 16 -3.17 1.41 -15.90
CA LEU A 16 -1.94 1.00 -16.57
C LEU A 16 -2.17 0.57 -18.03
N SER A 17 -3.28 -0.10 -18.33
CA SER A 17 -3.57 -0.62 -19.69
C SER A 17 -4.10 0.45 -20.62
N TYR A 18 -4.80 1.46 -20.07
CA TYR A 18 -5.48 2.49 -20.86
C TYR A 18 -4.98 3.92 -20.60
N GLU A 19 -3.85 4.12 -19.90
CA GLU A 19 -3.29 5.46 -19.58
C GLU A 19 -3.15 6.38 -20.82
N LYS A 20 -2.85 5.81 -21.99
CA LYS A 20 -2.69 6.58 -23.24
C LYS A 20 -4.02 6.94 -23.93
N THR A 21 -5.11 6.33 -23.49
CA THR A 21 -6.46 6.41 -24.07
C THR A 21 -7.47 7.08 -23.13
N LEU A 22 -7.19 7.07 -21.83
CA LEU A 22 -7.99 7.77 -20.82
C LEU A 22 -7.58 9.24 -20.75
N THR A 23 -8.56 10.11 -20.55
CA THR A 23 -8.29 11.52 -20.25
C THR A 23 -7.85 11.67 -18.79
N ASP A 24 -7.14 12.75 -18.48
CA ASP A 24 -6.74 13.07 -17.09
C ASP A 24 -7.96 13.10 -16.14
N GLU A 25 -9.10 13.58 -16.64
CA GLU A 25 -10.37 13.61 -15.91
C GLU A 25 -10.91 12.21 -15.57
N GLN A 26 -10.78 11.24 -16.49
CA GLN A 26 -11.17 9.85 -16.24
C GLN A 26 -10.22 9.16 -15.24
N ILE A 27 -8.93 9.49 -15.30
CA ILE A 27 -7.92 8.98 -14.36
C ILE A 27 -8.23 9.46 -12.93
N ASP A 28 -8.52 10.74 -12.76
CA ASP A 28 -8.85 11.30 -11.45
C ASP A 28 -10.19 10.78 -10.91
N GLU A 29 -11.17 10.54 -11.78
CA GLU A 29 -12.42 9.90 -11.38
C GLU A 29 -12.23 8.45 -10.91
N ILE A 30 -11.42 7.66 -11.61
CA ILE A 30 -11.09 6.27 -11.20
C ILE A 30 -10.42 6.27 -9.81
N ARG A 31 -9.54 7.24 -9.54
CA ARG A 31 -8.91 7.40 -8.23
C ARG A 31 -9.93 7.71 -7.14
N ILE A 32 -10.80 8.69 -7.38
CA ILE A 32 -11.85 9.09 -6.43
C ILE A 32 -12.79 7.93 -6.11
N LEU A 33 -13.25 7.20 -7.12
CA LEU A 33 -14.16 6.08 -6.94
C LEU A 33 -13.51 4.91 -6.19
N SER A 34 -12.21 4.66 -6.44
CA SER A 34 -11.44 3.65 -5.71
C SER A 34 -11.26 4.02 -4.23
N ASP A 35 -10.92 5.27 -3.94
CA ASP A 35 -10.69 5.75 -2.57
C ASP A 35 -12.00 5.85 -1.77
N GLY A 36 -13.11 6.21 -2.44
CA GLY A 36 -14.45 6.26 -1.86
C GLY A 36 -15.09 4.89 -1.62
N LYS A 37 -14.41 3.79 -1.98
CA LYS A 37 -14.96 2.41 -1.96
C LYS A 37 -16.23 2.25 -2.79
N GLU A 38 -16.45 3.09 -3.80
CA GLU A 38 -17.61 3.03 -4.70
C GLU A 38 -17.36 2.04 -5.85
N TYR A 39 -16.90 0.83 -5.51
CA TYR A 39 -16.42 -0.15 -6.48
C TYR A 39 -17.49 -0.61 -7.47
N GLU A 40 -18.77 -0.62 -7.07
CA GLU A 40 -19.89 -0.91 -7.99
C GLU A 40 -19.96 0.09 -9.16
N LYS A 41 -19.72 1.38 -8.89
CA LYS A 41 -19.73 2.43 -9.92
C LYS A 41 -18.52 2.32 -10.84
N LEU A 42 -17.36 1.93 -10.30
CA LEU A 42 -16.14 1.73 -11.06
C LEU A 42 -16.27 0.54 -12.03
N VAL A 43 -16.85 -0.57 -11.56
CA VAL A 43 -17.13 -1.76 -12.41
C VAL A 43 -18.19 -1.46 -13.46
N GLU A 44 -19.23 -0.69 -13.12
CA GLU A 44 -20.25 -0.26 -14.10
C GLU A 44 -19.69 0.64 -15.18
N LYS A 45 -18.88 1.62 -14.79
CA LYS A 45 -18.38 2.65 -15.70
C LYS A 45 -17.19 2.18 -16.52
N TYR A 46 -16.39 1.23 -16.03
CA TYR A 46 -15.14 0.83 -16.68
C TYR A 46 -15.01 -0.68 -16.89
N GLY A 47 -16.00 -1.49 -16.52
CA GLY A 47 -15.98 -2.94 -16.71
C GLY A 47 -15.87 -3.38 -18.17
N TYR A 48 -16.41 -2.59 -19.11
CA TYR A 48 -16.28 -2.84 -20.53
C TYR A 48 -14.84 -2.72 -21.05
N LEU A 49 -13.98 -1.93 -20.39
CA LEU A 49 -12.55 -1.82 -20.75
C LEU A 49 -11.78 -3.11 -20.45
N LEU A 50 -12.37 -4.03 -19.68
CA LEU A 50 -11.82 -5.34 -19.37
C LEU A 50 -12.52 -6.47 -20.12
N ASP A 51 -13.29 -6.15 -21.16
CA ASP A 51 -14.12 -7.08 -21.93
C ASP A 51 -15.06 -7.93 -21.05
N LEU A 52 -15.54 -7.37 -19.94
CA LEU A 52 -16.52 -8.03 -19.10
C LEU A 52 -17.90 -7.96 -19.78
N THR A 53 -18.58 -9.10 -19.85
CA THR A 53 -19.98 -9.14 -20.29
C THR A 53 -20.90 -8.48 -19.26
N ASP A 54 -22.06 -7.99 -19.70
CA ASP A 54 -23.06 -7.39 -18.80
C ASP A 54 -23.49 -8.36 -17.69
N GLU A 55 -23.55 -9.67 -18.00
CA GLU A 55 -23.84 -10.72 -17.02
C GLU A 55 -22.73 -10.82 -15.96
N GLN A 56 -21.46 -10.77 -16.36
CA GLN A 56 -20.33 -10.75 -15.43
C GLN A 56 -20.29 -9.47 -14.59
N ILE A 57 -20.60 -8.31 -15.19
CA ILE A 57 -20.69 -7.03 -14.48
C ILE A 57 -21.79 -7.10 -13.41
N GLN A 58 -22.97 -7.61 -13.76
CA GLN A 58 -24.07 -7.77 -12.80
C GLN A 58 -23.76 -8.79 -11.71
N ASP A 59 -23.15 -9.91 -12.06
CA ASP A 59 -22.68 -10.89 -11.08
C ASP A 59 -21.70 -10.26 -10.11
N ILE A 60 -20.67 -9.56 -10.61
CA ILE A 60 -19.68 -8.87 -9.77
C ILE A 60 -20.37 -7.87 -8.83
N LYS A 61 -21.37 -7.11 -9.31
CA LYS A 61 -22.17 -6.21 -8.47
C LYS A 61 -22.91 -6.94 -7.35
N VAL A 62 -23.60 -8.05 -7.67
CA VAL A 62 -24.31 -8.85 -6.67
C VAL A 62 -23.35 -9.39 -5.61
N TYR A 63 -22.19 -9.90 -6.03
CA TYR A 63 -21.16 -10.39 -5.12
C TYR A 63 -20.54 -9.29 -4.25
N ILE A 64 -20.37 -8.07 -4.78
CA ILE A 64 -19.92 -6.90 -4.00
C ILE A 64 -20.97 -6.53 -2.95
N ARG A 65 -22.25 -6.45 -3.36
CA ARG A 65 -23.36 -6.07 -2.49
C ARG A 65 -23.61 -7.07 -1.36
N ASP A 66 -23.52 -8.35 -1.66
CA ASP A 66 -23.75 -9.45 -0.71
C ASP A 66 -22.52 -9.77 0.15
N GLU A 67 -21.40 -9.05 -0.03
CA GLU A 67 -20.13 -9.31 0.65
C GLU A 67 -19.56 -10.74 0.45
N LYS A 68 -19.94 -11.42 -0.65
CA LYS A 68 -19.55 -12.82 -0.97
C LYS A 68 -18.23 -12.91 -1.73
N TYR A 69 -17.19 -12.35 -1.14
CA TYR A 69 -15.92 -12.05 -1.79
C TYR A 69 -15.05 -13.27 -2.15
N ASP A 70 -15.08 -14.31 -1.32
CA ASP A 70 -14.29 -15.52 -1.56
C ASP A 70 -14.84 -16.33 -2.74
N GLU A 71 -16.16 -16.30 -2.94
CA GLU A 71 -16.83 -16.90 -4.09
C GLU A 71 -16.49 -16.17 -5.39
N LEU A 72 -16.46 -14.82 -5.35
CA LEU A 72 -16.05 -13.98 -6.47
C LEU A 72 -14.61 -14.31 -6.93
N LEU A 73 -13.65 -14.34 -5.99
CA LEU A 73 -12.25 -14.65 -6.29
C LEU A 73 -12.09 -16.04 -6.91
N LYS A 74 -12.81 -17.04 -6.38
CA LYS A 74 -12.79 -18.39 -6.92
C LYS A 74 -13.36 -18.43 -8.34
N LYS A 75 -14.50 -17.76 -8.57
CA LYS A 75 -15.20 -17.70 -9.86
C LYS A 75 -14.39 -16.99 -10.94
N TYR A 76 -13.70 -15.91 -10.59
CA TYR A 76 -12.98 -15.05 -11.54
C TYR A 76 -11.45 -15.24 -11.55
N SER A 77 -10.93 -16.23 -10.82
CA SER A 77 -9.50 -16.60 -10.82
C SER A 77 -8.91 -16.81 -12.22
N TYR A 78 -9.69 -17.37 -13.15
CA TYR A 78 -9.31 -17.55 -14.55
C TYR A 78 -9.08 -16.23 -15.30
N LEU A 79 -9.87 -15.19 -15.01
CA LEU A 79 -9.70 -13.86 -15.62
C LEU A 79 -8.39 -13.20 -15.16
N ILE A 80 -8.03 -13.36 -13.88
CA ILE A 80 -6.74 -12.91 -13.33
C ILE A 80 -5.57 -13.65 -14.03
N GLU A 81 -5.69 -14.96 -14.22
CA GLU A 81 -4.71 -15.74 -14.99
C GLU A 81 -4.62 -15.31 -16.46
N LYS A 82 -5.76 -15.01 -17.10
CA LYS A 82 -5.82 -14.55 -18.49
C LYS A 82 -5.10 -13.21 -18.65
N ILE A 83 -5.35 -12.25 -17.75
CA ILE A 83 -4.66 -10.95 -17.72
C ILE A 83 -3.15 -11.13 -17.54
N ARG A 84 -2.72 -12.06 -16.67
CA ARG A 84 -1.29 -12.37 -16.46
C ARG A 84 -0.60 -12.97 -17.69
N LYS A 85 -1.35 -13.59 -18.59
CA LYS A 85 -0.85 -14.28 -19.79
C LYS A 85 -1.02 -13.47 -21.07
N ASP A 86 -1.64 -12.29 -21.00
CA ASP A 86 -1.90 -11.45 -22.15
C ASP A 86 -0.61 -10.76 -22.63
N GLU A 87 -0.15 -11.13 -23.83
CA GLU A 87 1.08 -10.62 -24.44
C GLU A 87 1.05 -9.10 -24.67
N ASP A 88 -0.12 -8.52 -24.97
CA ASP A 88 -0.24 -7.09 -25.23
C ASP A 88 -0.10 -6.27 -23.93
N ILE A 89 -0.69 -6.78 -22.84
CA ILE A 89 -0.50 -6.22 -21.49
C ILE A 89 0.97 -6.34 -21.07
N LEU A 90 1.58 -7.51 -21.26
CA LEU A 90 2.98 -7.73 -20.94
C LEU A 90 3.91 -6.85 -21.79
N LYS A 91 3.57 -6.60 -23.05
CA LYS A 91 4.31 -5.70 -23.95
C LYS A 91 4.18 -4.24 -23.51
N LEU A 92 3.01 -3.80 -23.06
CA LEU A 92 2.80 -2.47 -22.52
C LEU A 92 3.62 -2.25 -21.24
N ILE A 93 3.63 -3.23 -20.33
CA ILE A 93 4.48 -3.24 -19.13
C ILE A 93 5.96 -3.10 -19.52
N ARG A 94 6.41 -3.86 -20.54
CA ARG A 94 7.79 -3.77 -21.06
C ARG A 94 8.07 -2.40 -21.72
N GLU A 95 7.09 -1.77 -22.36
CA GLU A 95 7.24 -0.43 -22.96
C GLU A 95 7.35 0.67 -21.91
N ILE A 96 6.58 0.60 -20.82
CA ILE A 96 6.69 1.51 -19.68
C ILE A 96 8.08 1.38 -19.06
N ASP A 97 8.52 0.15 -18.79
CA ASP A 97 9.86 -0.13 -18.27
C ASP A 97 10.97 0.38 -19.22
N LYS A 98 10.79 0.24 -20.55
CA LYS A 98 11.70 0.83 -21.55
C LYS A 98 11.69 2.36 -21.54
N ARG A 99 10.53 3.00 -21.41
CA ARG A 99 10.41 4.48 -21.35
C ARG A 99 11.09 5.04 -20.11
N ASP A 100 10.94 4.37 -18.97
CA ASP A 100 11.62 4.76 -17.72
C ASP A 100 13.13 4.55 -17.81
N LYS A 101 13.58 3.48 -18.48
CA LYS A 101 15.00 3.25 -18.80
C LYS A 101 15.54 4.26 -19.82
N ALA A 102 14.73 4.74 -20.76
CA ALA A 102 15.12 5.74 -21.75
C ALA A 102 15.21 7.16 -21.15
N LYS A 103 14.33 7.50 -20.20
CA LYS A 103 14.44 8.75 -19.41
C LYS A 103 15.72 8.81 -18.58
N LYS A 104 16.31 7.65 -18.23
CA LYS A 104 17.65 7.56 -17.60
C LYS A 104 18.83 7.79 -18.56
N LYS A 105 18.62 7.93 -19.88
CA LYS A 105 19.66 8.15 -20.90
C LYS A 105 19.74 9.58 -21.44
N VAL A 106 19.50 10.60 -20.61
CA VAL A 106 19.90 11.99 -20.93
C VAL A 106 21.42 12.11 -20.70
N PRO A 107 22.21 12.80 -21.57
CA PRO A 107 23.66 12.68 -21.56
C PRO A 107 24.26 13.24 -20.28
N ALA A 108 25.01 12.40 -19.57
CA ALA A 108 25.89 12.81 -18.49
C ALA A 108 27.11 13.54 -19.07
N SER A 109 26.97 14.82 -19.42
CA SER A 109 28.10 15.73 -19.58
C SER A 109 28.31 16.50 -18.27
N ALA A 110 28.76 15.78 -17.24
CA ALA A 110 29.53 16.29 -16.10
C ALA A 110 29.88 15.10 -15.19
N ASP A 111 31.10 14.61 -15.38
CA ASP A 111 31.92 13.86 -14.44
C ASP A 111 31.30 13.58 -13.06
N ARG A 112 30.80 12.35 -12.85
CA ARG A 112 30.96 11.64 -11.57
C ARG A 112 31.14 10.15 -11.85
N ARG A 113 32.38 9.70 -11.69
CA ARG A 113 32.73 8.34 -11.27
C ARG A 113 32.01 8.05 -9.93
N GLY A 114 30.76 7.62 -10.01
CA GLY A 114 29.96 7.15 -8.88
C GLY A 114 29.77 5.66 -9.02
N HIS A 115 30.70 4.90 -8.47
CA HIS A 115 30.53 3.48 -8.22
C HIS A 115 29.15 3.24 -7.58
N LEU A 116 28.40 2.27 -8.12
CA LEU A 116 27.23 1.67 -7.47
C LEU A 116 27.74 0.91 -6.23
N TYR A 117 28.11 1.64 -5.18
CA TYR A 117 28.24 1.07 -3.86
C TYR A 117 26.84 1.02 -3.28
N ALA A 118 26.36 -0.20 -3.01
CA ALA A 118 25.19 -0.42 -2.17
C ALA A 118 25.42 0.30 -0.83
N MET A 119 24.83 1.47 -0.66
CA MET A 119 24.83 2.18 0.60
C MET A 119 23.44 2.01 1.23
N PRO A 120 23.36 1.71 2.54
CA PRO A 120 22.10 1.80 3.27
C PRO A 120 21.66 3.28 3.28
N ILE A 121 20.38 3.55 3.61
CA ILE A 121 19.67 4.84 3.44
C ILE A 121 20.60 5.97 3.01
N SER A 122 20.49 6.43 1.75
CA SER A 122 21.30 7.49 1.13
C SER A 122 21.93 8.36 2.21
N THR A 123 23.26 8.43 2.31
CA THR A 123 23.94 9.18 3.39
C THR A 123 23.40 10.60 3.58
N GLU A 124 22.78 11.15 2.54
CA GLU A 124 22.06 12.40 2.51
C GLU A 124 20.77 12.45 3.35
N THR A 125 20.24 11.35 3.87
CA THR A 125 19.02 11.30 4.68
C THR A 125 19.29 11.11 6.17
N VAL A 126 20.53 10.84 6.56
CA VAL A 126 20.92 10.79 7.98
C VAL A 126 20.66 12.16 8.61
N GLY A 127 19.99 12.16 9.76
CA GLY A 127 19.57 13.38 10.44
C GLY A 127 18.41 14.12 9.78
N LYS A 128 17.83 13.60 8.69
CA LYS A 128 16.59 14.14 8.11
C LYS A 128 15.37 13.64 8.82
N MET A 129 14.34 14.48 8.79
CA MET A 129 13.00 14.15 9.24
C MET A 129 12.12 13.88 8.03
N SER A 130 11.08 13.09 8.25
CA SER A 130 10.04 12.86 7.26
C SER A 130 8.69 12.80 7.93
N MET A 131 7.68 13.21 7.17
CA MET A 131 6.28 13.04 7.51
C MET A 131 5.71 11.95 6.60
N GLY A 132 5.10 10.93 7.20
CA GLY A 132 4.54 9.78 6.52
C GLY A 132 3.02 9.78 6.54
N PHE A 133 2.44 9.25 5.47
CA PHE A 133 1.02 8.93 5.37
C PHE A 133 0.90 7.48 4.92
N GLY A 134 0.40 6.62 5.81
CA GLY A 134 0.22 5.20 5.57
C GLY A 134 -1.24 4.77 5.65
N MET A 135 -1.52 3.58 5.12
CA MET A 135 -2.87 3.03 5.15
C MET A 135 -3.34 2.73 6.59
N TYR A 136 -2.43 2.23 7.45
CA TYR A 136 -2.73 1.93 8.85
C TYR A 136 -2.33 3.07 9.80
N SER A 137 -1.32 3.86 9.43
CA SER A 137 -0.84 5.02 10.18
C SER A 137 -1.25 6.28 9.43
N LEU A 138 -2.34 6.93 9.84
CA LEU A 138 -2.85 8.14 9.17
C LEU A 138 -1.79 9.23 9.07
N ALA A 139 -0.96 9.37 10.10
CA ALA A 139 0.19 10.25 10.10
C ALA A 139 1.35 9.62 10.85
N SER A 140 2.57 9.87 10.39
CA SER A 140 3.76 9.49 11.10
C SER A 140 4.89 10.50 10.95
N PHE A 141 5.80 10.50 11.91
CA PHE A 141 7.02 11.29 11.89
C PHE A 141 8.21 10.37 12.06
N LYS A 142 9.06 10.29 11.03
CA LYS A 142 10.24 9.44 11.00
C LYS A 142 11.51 10.27 11.00
N TYR A 143 12.48 9.86 11.82
CA TYR A 143 13.80 10.45 11.95
C TYR A 143 14.88 9.40 11.68
N ASN A 144 15.77 9.68 10.75
CA ASN A 144 16.88 8.78 10.42
C ASN A 144 18.06 9.03 11.36
N LEU A 145 18.20 8.18 12.37
CA LEU A 145 19.26 8.28 13.38
C LEU A 145 20.65 8.01 12.80
N THR A 146 20.76 7.00 11.94
CA THR A 146 22.00 6.62 11.25
C THR A 146 21.71 6.25 9.81
N GLN A 147 22.74 5.85 9.04
CA GLN A 147 22.55 5.31 7.69
C GLN A 147 21.74 4.00 7.68
N ARG A 148 21.58 3.32 8.82
CA ARG A 148 20.87 2.04 8.91
C ARG A 148 19.70 2.04 9.87
N LEU A 149 19.58 3.05 10.74
CA LEU A 149 18.61 3.05 11.81
C LEU A 149 17.72 4.28 11.68
N SER A 150 16.41 4.08 11.69
CA SER A 150 15.43 5.15 11.86
C SER A 150 14.46 4.83 12.99
N ALA A 151 13.94 5.89 13.60
CA ALA A 151 12.86 5.82 14.56
C ALA A 151 11.68 6.61 14.02
N GLU A 152 10.48 6.10 14.24
CA GLU A 152 9.24 6.68 13.76
C GLU A 152 8.21 6.70 14.88
N ILE A 153 7.45 7.77 14.97
CA ILE A 153 6.26 7.87 15.83
C ILE A 153 5.05 7.85 14.90
N THR A 154 4.10 6.96 15.17
CA THR A 154 2.91 6.72 14.35
C THR A 154 1.65 7.16 15.12
N GLY A 155 0.69 7.70 14.38
CA GLY A 155 -0.61 8.09 14.88
C GLY A 155 -1.73 7.62 13.97
N LEU A 156 -2.73 6.97 14.56
CA LEU A 156 -3.99 6.61 13.95
C LEU A 156 -5.11 7.30 14.74
N TYR A 157 -5.88 8.16 14.10
CA TYR A 157 -7.00 8.83 14.76
C TYR A 157 -8.25 8.78 13.89
N THR A 158 -9.20 7.94 14.30
CA THR A 158 -10.54 7.85 13.72
C THR A 158 -11.58 8.01 14.83
N THR A 159 -12.85 8.15 14.46
CA THR A 159 -13.94 8.24 15.44
C THR A 159 -14.10 6.98 16.30
N LYS A 160 -13.67 5.82 15.80
CA LYS A 160 -13.86 4.50 16.42
C LYS A 160 -12.57 3.85 16.92
N ILE A 161 -11.42 4.26 16.40
CA ILE A 161 -10.10 3.68 16.69
C ILE A 161 -9.10 4.80 16.84
N LYS A 162 -8.39 4.81 17.97
CA LYS A 162 -7.22 5.66 18.22
C LYS A 162 -6.02 4.76 18.42
N GLY A 163 -4.90 5.13 17.83
CA GLY A 163 -3.65 4.39 17.93
C GLY A 163 -2.49 5.35 18.01
N TYR A 164 -1.54 5.06 18.88
CA TYR A 164 -0.28 5.79 18.99
C TYR A 164 0.83 4.78 19.16
N GLY A 165 1.91 4.96 18.41
CA GLY A 165 2.95 3.96 18.37
C GLY A 165 4.32 4.53 18.11
N CYS A 166 5.29 3.66 18.28
CA CYS A 166 6.64 3.90 17.83
C CYS A 166 7.16 2.70 17.05
N ARG A 167 8.03 2.99 16.09
CA ARG A 167 8.59 2.02 15.17
C ARG A 167 10.07 2.28 15.00
N PHE A 168 10.84 1.21 14.91
CA PHE A 168 12.27 1.25 14.62
C PHE A 168 12.57 0.43 13.38
N ASP A 169 13.23 1.04 12.40
CA ASP A 169 13.68 0.35 11.18
C ASP A 169 15.19 0.16 11.22
N TYR A 170 15.64 -1.06 10.94
CA TYR A 170 17.02 -1.40 10.64
C TYR A 170 17.16 -1.79 9.16
N PHE A 171 17.80 -0.94 8.37
CA PHE A 171 18.05 -1.15 6.95
C PHE A 171 19.21 -2.13 6.76
N LEU A 172 18.88 -3.29 6.19
CA LEU A 172 19.84 -4.33 5.83
C LEU A 172 20.63 -3.92 4.58
N MET A 173 19.94 -3.27 3.64
CA MET A 173 20.49 -2.73 2.39
C MET A 173 19.61 -1.57 1.91
N GLU A 174 19.94 -1.00 0.74
CA GLU A 174 19.16 0.09 0.16
C GLU A 174 17.70 -0.32 -0.05
N GLY A 175 16.81 0.41 0.60
CA GLY A 175 15.38 0.22 0.49
C GLY A 175 14.83 -1.10 1.06
N ILE A 176 15.61 -1.90 1.79
CA ILE A 176 15.11 -3.09 2.50
C ILE A 176 15.46 -3.00 3.99
N CYS A 177 14.47 -3.13 4.85
CA CYS A 177 14.63 -3.08 6.29
C CYS A 177 13.95 -4.25 6.99
N ILE A 178 14.37 -4.50 8.23
CA ILE A 178 13.60 -5.22 9.24
C ILE A 178 13.32 -4.24 10.37
N GLY A 179 12.29 -4.49 11.15
CA GLY A 179 12.01 -3.60 12.25
C GLY A 179 10.98 -4.13 13.23
N LEU A 180 10.68 -3.29 14.20
CA LEU A 180 9.73 -3.55 15.27
C LEU A 180 8.87 -2.31 15.47
N GLU A 181 7.57 -2.50 15.44
CA GLU A 181 6.55 -1.50 15.75
C GLU A 181 5.82 -1.92 17.03
N ALA A 182 5.53 -0.94 17.88
CA ALA A 182 4.80 -1.12 19.12
C ALA A 182 3.75 -0.02 19.23
N ASP A 183 2.49 -0.41 19.18
CA ASP A 183 1.35 0.50 19.19
C ASP A 183 0.49 0.26 20.42
N PHE A 184 0.01 1.34 21.00
CA PHE A 184 -1.14 1.34 21.89
C PHE A 184 -2.39 1.64 21.06
N VAL A 185 -3.43 0.81 21.21
CA VAL A 185 -4.69 0.93 20.47
C VAL A 185 -5.85 1.05 21.44
N ASP A 186 -6.70 2.03 21.22
CA ASP A 186 -7.97 2.27 21.89
C ASP A 186 -9.09 2.15 20.86
N VAL A 187 -9.96 1.16 21.05
CA VAL A 187 -11.11 0.89 20.16
C VAL A 187 -12.38 1.17 20.93
N SER A 188 -13.26 1.95 20.34
CA SER A 188 -14.57 2.26 20.86
C SER A 188 -15.57 2.27 19.70
N ASN A 189 -16.25 1.15 19.49
CA ASN A 189 -17.29 1.01 18.48
C ASN A 189 -18.50 0.24 19.03
N GLU A 190 -19.56 0.09 18.23
CA GLU A 190 -20.80 -0.57 18.64
C GLU A 190 -20.62 -2.05 19.01
N LEU A 191 -19.59 -2.71 18.47
CA LEU A 191 -19.31 -4.13 18.68
C LEU A 191 -18.37 -4.37 19.87
N MET A 192 -17.47 -3.44 20.16
CA MET A 192 -16.42 -3.60 21.16
C MET A 192 -15.85 -2.27 21.66
N THR A 193 -15.55 -2.24 22.97
CA THR A 193 -14.84 -1.13 23.62
C THR A 193 -13.71 -1.68 24.49
N GLY A 194 -12.51 -1.13 24.32
CA GLY A 194 -11.34 -1.56 25.09
C GLY A 194 -10.03 -0.98 24.56
N LYS A 195 -8.94 -1.38 25.22
CA LYS A 195 -7.58 -0.96 24.90
C LYS A 195 -6.64 -2.15 24.89
N GLY A 196 -5.59 -2.01 24.10
CA GLY A 196 -4.58 -3.04 23.96
C GLY A 196 -3.27 -2.52 23.42
N TYR A 197 -2.34 -3.46 23.27
CA TYR A 197 -1.06 -3.23 22.61
C TYR A 197 -0.92 -4.14 21.41
N LEU A 198 -0.28 -3.63 20.37
CA LEU A 198 0.16 -4.37 19.21
C LEU A 198 1.69 -4.33 19.18
N ILE A 199 2.33 -5.49 19.06
CA ILE A 199 3.76 -5.58 18.78
C ILE A 199 3.91 -6.25 17.43
N LEU A 200 4.60 -5.60 16.50
CA LEU A 200 4.72 -6.01 15.12
C LEU A 200 6.20 -6.03 14.70
N PRO A 201 6.88 -7.18 14.78
CA PRO A 201 8.08 -7.40 13.98
C PRO A 201 7.71 -7.42 12.49
N PHE A 202 8.50 -6.79 11.64
CA PHE A 202 8.24 -6.74 10.19
C PHE A 202 9.50 -6.81 9.35
N ILE A 203 9.31 -7.20 8.09
CA ILE A 203 10.20 -6.87 6.97
C ILE A 203 9.57 -5.73 6.18
N GLY A 204 10.38 -4.81 5.70
CA GLY A 204 9.93 -3.64 4.98
C GLY A 204 10.77 -3.35 3.75
N ALA A 205 10.16 -2.64 2.81
CA ALA A 205 10.80 -2.05 1.67
C ALA A 205 10.46 -0.56 1.60
N GLU A 206 11.43 0.25 1.18
CA GLU A 206 11.26 1.69 0.97
C GLU A 206 11.94 2.11 -0.34
N TYR A 207 11.15 2.62 -1.27
CA TYR A 207 11.61 3.08 -2.58
C TYR A 207 11.63 4.61 -2.64
N PHE A 208 12.80 5.19 -2.86
CA PHE A 208 12.96 6.64 -3.02
C PHE A 208 12.75 7.03 -4.48
N ASN A 209 11.66 7.75 -4.76
CA ASN A 209 11.44 8.32 -6.08
C ASN A 209 12.36 9.53 -6.32
N ASP A 210 12.62 10.31 -5.27
CA ASP A 210 13.60 11.38 -5.25
C ASP A 210 14.10 11.63 -3.81
N LYS A 211 14.91 12.68 -3.61
CA LYS A 211 15.48 13.02 -2.29
C LYS A 211 14.45 13.50 -1.25
N LYS A 212 13.21 13.75 -1.68
CA LYS A 212 12.13 14.32 -0.88
C LYS A 212 10.95 13.36 -0.72
N ARG A 213 10.85 12.31 -1.53
CA ARG A 213 9.67 11.44 -1.59
C ARG A 213 10.07 9.97 -1.67
N SER A 214 9.51 9.16 -0.79
CA SER A 214 9.61 7.70 -0.87
C SER A 214 8.23 7.05 -0.72
N VAL A 215 8.12 5.82 -1.21
CA VAL A 215 7.00 4.92 -0.97
C VAL A 215 7.52 3.78 -0.11
N PHE A 216 6.76 3.38 0.91
CA PHE A 216 7.13 2.26 1.78
C PHE A 216 6.06 1.18 1.80
N LEU A 217 6.52 -0.04 2.08
CA LEU A 217 5.70 -1.23 2.30
C LEU A 217 6.32 -2.02 3.45
N THR A 218 5.55 -2.39 4.46
CA THR A 218 5.97 -3.32 5.52
C THR A 218 5.00 -4.48 5.62
N PHE A 219 5.51 -5.63 6.03
CA PHE A 219 4.74 -6.85 6.22
C PHE A 219 5.31 -7.66 7.38
N GLY A 220 4.46 -8.14 8.28
CA GLY A 220 4.91 -8.96 9.40
C GLY A 220 3.80 -9.50 10.28
N PRO A 221 4.12 -10.45 11.17
CA PRO A 221 3.18 -10.94 12.17
C PRO A 221 3.08 -9.95 13.34
N GLY A 222 1.89 -9.41 13.57
CA GLY A 222 1.52 -8.62 14.73
C GLY A 222 0.95 -9.49 15.84
N PHE A 223 1.38 -9.26 17.08
CA PHE A 223 0.79 -9.84 18.28
C PHE A 223 -0.07 -8.80 18.98
N VAL A 224 -1.37 -9.06 19.06
CA VAL A 224 -2.32 -8.17 19.73
C VAL A 224 -2.65 -8.72 21.12
N THR A 225 -2.46 -7.87 22.13
CA THR A 225 -2.86 -8.11 23.51
C THR A 225 -3.87 -7.07 23.98
N VAL A 226 -4.76 -7.49 24.86
CA VAL A 226 -5.85 -6.66 25.40
C VAL A 226 -5.60 -6.45 26.87
N THR A 227 -5.60 -5.19 27.30
CA THR A 227 -5.41 -4.85 28.73
C THR A 227 -6.70 -4.39 29.40
N GLU A 228 -7.57 -3.70 28.66
CA GLU A 228 -8.86 -3.27 29.16
C GLU A 228 -9.95 -3.72 28.20
N TYR A 229 -10.96 -4.42 28.71
CA TYR A 229 -12.11 -4.85 27.94
C TYR A 229 -13.38 -4.49 28.70
N THR A 230 -14.20 -3.63 28.10
CA THR A 230 -15.37 -3.06 28.79
C THR A 230 -16.67 -3.73 28.34
N SER A 231 -16.83 -4.02 27.06
CA SER A 231 -18.03 -4.65 26.50
C SER A 231 -17.78 -5.11 25.05
N GLY A 232 -18.55 -6.10 24.58
CA GLY A 232 -18.56 -6.53 23.18
C GLY A 232 -18.56 -8.04 22.94
N THR A 233 -18.32 -8.42 21.67
CA THR A 233 -17.88 -9.77 21.27
C THR A 233 -16.36 -9.93 21.38
N ASP A 234 -15.88 -11.18 21.42
CA ASP A 234 -14.46 -11.54 21.59
C ASP A 234 -13.48 -10.59 20.86
N TRP A 235 -12.60 -9.96 21.63
CA TRP A 235 -11.51 -9.17 21.07
C TRP A 235 -10.51 -10.09 20.36
N PRO A 236 -10.02 -9.74 19.15
CA PRO A 236 -8.99 -10.54 18.47
C PRO A 236 -7.71 -10.57 19.31
N LYS A 237 -7.47 -11.70 19.99
CA LYS A 237 -6.24 -12.00 20.71
C LYS A 237 -5.38 -12.92 19.86
N GLY A 238 -4.09 -12.63 19.79
CA GLY A 238 -3.11 -13.51 19.17
C GLY A 238 -2.44 -12.93 17.94
N LEU A 239 -1.97 -13.82 17.08
CA LEU A 239 -1.09 -13.50 15.97
C LEU A 239 -1.90 -13.19 14.71
N MET A 240 -1.62 -12.04 14.10
CA MET A 240 -2.25 -11.59 12.85
C MET A 240 -1.19 -11.11 11.87
N TRP A 241 -1.42 -11.24 10.57
CA TRP A 241 -0.52 -10.67 9.57
C TRP A 241 -0.95 -9.25 9.23
N ILE A 242 -0.02 -8.30 9.34
CA ILE A 242 -0.26 -6.87 9.11
C ILE A 242 0.63 -6.42 7.94
N MET A 243 0.04 -5.64 7.04
CA MET A 243 0.73 -5.04 5.91
C MET A 243 0.48 -3.54 5.92
N ASN A 244 1.51 -2.71 6.02
CA ASN A 244 1.36 -1.26 5.94
C ASN A 244 1.99 -0.75 4.63
N PHE A 245 1.31 0.15 3.93
CA PHE A 245 1.88 0.83 2.77
C PHE A 245 1.65 2.32 2.92
N GLY A 246 2.56 3.14 2.38
CA GLY A 246 2.40 4.58 2.44
C GLY A 246 3.49 5.35 1.71
N ILE A 247 3.50 6.65 1.95
CA ILE A 247 4.42 7.62 1.34
C ILE A 247 5.09 8.43 2.44
N TYR A 248 6.40 8.68 2.33
CA TYR A 248 7.11 9.65 3.16
C TYR A 248 7.50 10.89 2.35
N LEU A 249 7.40 12.05 3.01
CA LEU A 249 7.90 13.33 2.55
C LEU A 249 9.07 13.77 3.45
N TYR A 250 10.28 13.79 2.90
CA TYR A 250 11.53 14.15 3.59
C TYR A 250 11.85 15.64 3.48
N PHE A 251 12.34 16.21 4.58
CA PHE A 251 12.81 17.59 4.69
C PHE A 251 14.15 17.68 5.44
#